data_AF-A0A448MRH6-F1
#
_entry.id   AF-A0A448MRH6-F1
#
_cell.length_a   1.000
_cell.length_b   1.000
_cell.length_c   1.000
_cell.angle_alpha   90.00
_cell.angle_beta   90.00
_cell.angle_gamma   90.00
#
_symmetry.space_group_name_H-M   'P 1'
#
loop_
_entity.id
_entity.type
_entity.pdbx_description
1 polymer ?
#
loop_
_entity_poly.entity_id
_entity_poly.type
_entity_poly.pdbx_seq_one_letter_code
_entity_poly.pdbx_strand_id
1 'polypeptide(L)' 'MNNLKMTTQYSAQEITVLKDLEPVQIRPGMYTDTTRPNHLAQEVIDNSVDEALAGFATKIEVICTQINLLKLLITVGECR' A
#
# COMPACT_ATOMS: atom_id res chain seq x y z
N MET A 1 17.90 23.42 -45.60
CA MET A 1 17.83 23.31 -44.13
C MET A 1 16.39 23.46 -43.70
N ASN A 2 15.67 22.38 -43.33
CA ASN A 2 14.33 22.48 -42.76
C ASN A 2 14.36 21.85 -41.37
N ASN A 3 14.53 22.70 -40.36
CA ASN A 3 14.55 22.32 -38.95
C ASN A 3 13.12 22.48 -38.40
N LEU A 4 12.27 21.47 -38.62
CA LEU A 4 10.94 21.41 -38.01
C LEU A 4 11.10 21.06 -36.53
N LYS A 5 11.25 22.10 -35.72
CA LYS A 5 11.18 22.01 -34.26
C LYS A 5 9.72 21.70 -33.91
N MET A 6 9.39 20.42 -33.81
CA MET A 6 8.11 19.95 -33.24
C MET A 6 8.03 20.49 -31.81
N THR A 7 7.32 21.59 -31.62
CA THR A 7 6.96 22.06 -30.29
C THR A 7 6.03 21.02 -29.70
N THR A 8 6.53 20.21 -28.78
CA THR A 8 5.70 19.34 -27.93
C THR A 8 4.63 20.23 -27.30
N GLN A 9 3.39 20.06 -27.74
CA GLN A 9 2.25 20.83 -27.24
C GLN A 9 1.96 20.39 -25.82
N TYR A 10 2.70 20.95 -24.86
CA TYR A 10 2.38 20.81 -23.44
C TYR A 10 1.12 21.61 -23.13
N SER A 11 -0.02 20.94 -23.25
CA SER A 11 -1.34 21.52 -23.03
C SER A 11 -1.95 20.96 -21.75
N ALA A 12 -2.96 21.64 -21.19
CA ALA A 12 -3.62 21.21 -19.96
C ALA A 12 -4.24 19.81 -20.03
N GLN A 13 -4.47 19.28 -21.25
CA GLN A 13 -4.97 17.93 -21.49
C GLN A 13 -3.94 16.83 -21.21
N GLU A 14 -2.64 17.16 -21.14
CA GLU A 14 -1.58 16.20 -20.81
C GLU A 14 -1.46 15.94 -19.29
N ILE A 15 -2.15 16.74 -18.46
CA ILE A 15 -2.19 16.55 -17.01
C ILE A 15 -3.15 15.41 -16.69
N THR A 16 -2.61 14.29 -16.21
CA THR A 16 -3.40 13.14 -15.78
C THR A 16 -3.60 13.18 -14.27
N VAL A 17 -4.85 13.18 -13.83
CA VAL A 17 -5.22 13.01 -12.41
C VAL A 17 -5.52 11.54 -12.18
N LEU A 18 -4.66 10.90 -11.40
CA LEU A 18 -4.82 9.51 -10.98
C LEU A 18 -5.85 9.43 -9.84
N LYS A 19 -6.75 8.46 -9.90
CA LYS A 19 -7.83 8.27 -8.93
C LYS A 19 -7.63 6.97 -8.14
N ASP A 20 -8.20 6.96 -6.94
CA ASP A 20 -8.26 5.77 -6.09
C ASP A 20 -6.88 5.14 -5.85
N LEU A 21 -6.69 3.88 -6.27
CA LEU A 21 -5.44 3.12 -6.10
C LEU A 21 -4.50 3.21 -7.31
N GLU A 22 -4.87 3.94 -8.37
CA GLU A 22 -4.01 4.14 -9.54
C GLU A 22 -2.62 4.72 -9.18
N PRO A 23 -2.49 5.70 -8.26
CA PRO A 23 -1.17 6.19 -7.85
C PRO A 23 -0.29 5.10 -7.23
N VAL A 24 -0.88 4.21 -6.44
CA VAL A 24 -0.19 3.12 -5.74
C VAL A 24 0.28 2.05 -6.74
N GLN A 25 -0.55 1.75 -7.74
CA GLN A 25 -0.21 0.78 -8.79
C GLN A 25 0.87 1.31 -9.75
N ILE A 26 0.81 2.60 -10.11
CA ILE A 26 1.75 3.21 -11.05
C ILE A 26 3.10 3.50 -10.37
N ARG A 27 3.09 3.85 -9.08
CA ARG A 27 4.30 4.19 -8.31
C ARG A 27 4.38 3.41 -7.00
N PRO A 28 4.52 2.07 -7.05
CA PRO A 28 4.51 1.25 -5.85
C PRO A 28 5.65 1.58 -4.88
N GLY A 29 6.82 1.97 -5.38
CA GLY A 29 7.98 2.34 -4.55
C GLY A 29 7.78 3.59 -3.68
N MET A 30 6.72 4.37 -3.91
CA MET A 30 6.33 5.47 -3.02
C MET A 30 5.57 4.98 -1.78
N TYR A 31 4.91 3.82 -1.87
CA TYR A 31 3.96 3.33 -0.87
C TYR A 31 4.41 2.02 -0.19
N THR A 32 5.36 1.30 -0.77
CA THR A 32 5.87 0.05 -0.19
C THR A 32 7.29 -0.24 -0.67
N ASP A 33 8.02 -1.05 0.08
CA ASP A 33 9.28 -1.63 -0.38
C ASP A 33 9.01 -2.64 -1.50
N THR A 34 9.48 -2.34 -2.71
CA THR A 34 9.30 -3.20 -3.89
C THR A 34 10.29 -4.37 -3.94
N THR A 35 11.31 -4.36 -3.06
CA THR A 35 12.31 -5.44 -3.01
C THR A 35 11.79 -6.67 -2.28
N ARG A 36 10.96 -6.48 -1.24
CA ARG A 36 10.42 -7.57 -0.41
C ARG A 36 9.02 -7.23 0.08
N PRO A 37 8.08 -8.19 0.08
CA PRO A 37 6.70 -7.97 0.53
C PRO A 37 6.55 -7.77 2.04
N ASN A 38 7.66 -7.81 2.79
CA ASN A 38 7.65 -7.68 4.25
C ASN A 38 7.09 -6.34 4.72
N HIS A 39 7.28 -5.27 3.95
CA HIS A 39 6.77 -3.94 4.31
C HIS A 39 5.25 -3.93 4.34
N LEU A 40 4.59 -4.56 3.35
CA LEU A 40 3.14 -4.67 3.33
C LEU A 40 2.61 -5.47 4.52
N ALA A 41 3.33 -6.51 4.95
CA ALA A 41 2.98 -7.27 6.15
C ALA A 41 3.07 -6.42 7.42
N GLN A 42 4.12 -5.60 7.54
CA GLN A 42 4.35 -4.71 8.67
C GLN A 42 3.21 -3.70 8.80
N GLU A 43 2.80 -3.04 7.71
CA GLU A 43 1.68 -2.07 7.74
C GLU A 43 0.39 -2.68 8.30
N VAL A 44 0.06 -3.93 7.96
CA VAL A 44 -1.16 -4.58 8.48
C VAL A 44 -0.98 -4.98 9.95
N ILE A 45 0.22 -5.41 10.35
CA ILE A 45 0.54 -5.71 11.75
C ILE A 45 0.48 -4.46 12.61
N ASP A 46 1.02 -3.34 12.14
CA ASP A 46 1.07 -2.07 12.86
C ASP A 46 -0.35 -1.53 13.10
N ASN A 47 -1.22 -1.55 12.08
CA ASN A 47 -2.64 -1.24 12.26
C ASN A 47 -3.32 -2.16 13.29
N SER A 48 -2.94 -3.43 13.34
CA SER A 48 -3.48 -4.38 14.34
C SER A 48 -2.98 -4.07 15.75
N VAL A 49 -1.74 -3.57 15.88
CA VAL A 49 -1.17 -3.13 17.15
C VAL A 49 -1.86 -1.85 17.62
N ASP A 50 -2.17 -0.92 16.73
CA ASP A 50 -2.93 0.29 17.07
C ASP A 50 -4.31 -0.05 17.67
N GLU A 51 -5.01 -1.03 17.10
CA GLU A 51 -6.26 -1.54 17.66
C GLU A 51 -6.08 -2.19 19.04
N ALA A 52 -4.95 -2.87 19.26
CA ALA A 52 -4.62 -3.45 20.57
C ALA A 52 -4.26 -2.36 21.60
N LEU A 53 -3.55 -1.31 21.19
CA LEU A 53 -3.21 -0.16 22.02
C LEU A 53 -4.46 0.66 22.40
N ALA A 54 -5.43 0.75 21.50
CA ALA A 54 -6.73 1.33 21.76
C ALA A 54 -7.64 0.45 22.65
N GLY A 55 -7.23 -0.78 22.96
CA GLY A 55 -7.95 -1.72 23.82
C GLY A 55 -9.02 -2.54 23.10
N PHE A 56 -9.11 -2.44 21.77
CA PHE A 56 -10.07 -3.18 20.94
C PHE A 56 -9.58 -4.57 20.54
N ALA A 57 -8.27 -4.83 20.58
CA ALA A 57 -7.71 -6.15 20.32
C ALA A 57 -6.92 -6.68 21.53
N THR A 58 -7.04 -7.98 21.79
CA THR A 58 -6.35 -8.65 22.91
C THR A 58 -5.36 -9.71 22.45
N LYS A 59 -5.50 -10.22 21.23
CA LYS A 59 -4.56 -11.17 20.62
C LYS A 59 -4.41 -10.89 19.12
N ILE A 60 -3.16 -10.78 18.68
CA ILE A 60 -2.77 -10.68 17.27
C ILE A 60 -2.04 -11.98 16.89
N GLU A 61 -2.49 -12.66 15.85
CA GLU A 61 -1.90 -13.91 15.36
C GLU A 61 -1.48 -13.80 13.89
N VAL A 62 -0.18 -13.98 13.63
CA VAL A 62 0.42 -13.89 12.29
C VAL A 62 0.72 -15.30 11.78
N ILE A 63 0.10 -15.68 10.65
CA ILE A 63 0.31 -16.99 10.02
C ILE A 63 0.93 -16.80 8.65
N CYS A 64 2.16 -17.30 8.49
CA CYS A 64 2.83 -17.37 7.20
C CYS A 64 2.63 -18.76 6.59
N THR A 65 1.97 -18.83 5.43
CA THR A 65 1.74 -20.09 4.72
C THR A 65 2.79 -20.29 3.62
N GLN A 66 3.02 -21.53 3.19
CA GLN A 66 4.06 -21.90 2.21
C GLN A 66 3.89 -21.25 0.82
N ILE A 67 2.76 -20.60 0.53
CA ILE A 67 2.43 -20.04 -0.80
C ILE A 67 2.61 -18.52 -0.89
N ASN A 68 3.54 -17.94 -0.11
CA ASN A 68 3.74 -16.48 0.00
C ASN A 68 2.46 -15.71 0.40
N LEU A 69 1.47 -16.42 0.95
CA LEU A 69 0.24 -15.82 1.45
C LEU A 69 0.40 -15.59 2.95
N LEU A 70 0.37 -14.33 3.35
CA LEU A 70 0.29 -13.95 4.75
C LEU A 70 -1.18 -13.85 5.15
N LYS A 71 -1.57 -14.59 6.19
CA LYS A 71 -2.88 -14.46 6.80
C LYS A 71 -2.71 -13.88 8.18
N LEU A 72 -3.30 -12.70 8.41
CA LEU A 72 -3.38 -12.09 9.72
C LEU A 72 -4.75 -12.37 10.32
N LEU A 73 -4.77 -12.89 11.55
CA LEU A 73 -5.98 -13.10 12.33
C LEU A 73 -5.89 -12.20 13.57
N ILE A 74 -6.76 -11.19 13.61
CA ILE A 74 -6.93 -10.35 14.79
C ILE A 74 -8.09 -10.96 15.59
N THR A 75 -7.81 -11.39 16.81
CA THR A 75 -8.86 -11.83 17.73
C THR A 75 -9.17 -10.67 18.66
N VAL A 76 -10.32 -10.05 18.40
CA VAL A 76 -10.95 -9.10 19.31
C VAL A 76 -11.62 -9.94 20.41
N GLY A 77 -10.88 -10.23 21.48
CA GLY A 77 -11.49 -10.76 22.69
C GLY A 77 -12.37 -9.66 23.29
N GLU A 78 -13.61 -9.99 23.63
CA GLU A 78 -14.62 -9.06 24.17
C GLU A 78 -13.97 -8.04 25.12
N CYS A 79 -13.94 -6.78 24.69
CA CYS A 79 -13.62 -5.66 25.57
C CYS A 79 -14.57 -5.75 26.77
N ARG A 80 -14.03 -5.93 27.97
CA ARG A 80 -14.76 -5.64 29.20
C ARG A 80 -14.89 -4.14 29.39
#